data_AF-A0A8S3YTQ3-F1
#
_entry.id   AF-A0A8S3YTQ3-F1
#
_cell.length_a   1.000
_cell.length_b   1.000
_cell.length_c   1.000
_cell.angle_alpha   90.00
_cell.angle_beta   90.00
_cell.angle_gamma   90.00
#
_symmetry.space_group_name_H-M   'P 1'
#
loop_
_entity.id
_entity.type
_entity.pdbx_description
1 polymer ?
#
loop_
_entity_poly.entity_id
_entity_poly.type
_entity_poly.pdbx_seq_one_letter_code
_entity_poly.pdbx_strand_id
1 'polypeptide(L)'
;MSRSSVSRTLVLVILFVCLCHVVLSDKSFLHRQKRGFRGDAATRVAHGFGKRDYLNSRPESSLQYTLGAADNSPHSLEDISDGTLMTVANFAELLTKHPNLGKALLKKFVDIDGDGLISTEELFRPVLKK
;
A
#
# COMPACT_ATOMS: atom_id res chain seq x y z
N MET A 1 2.87 46.69 -51.95
CA MET A 1 2.68 46.19 -50.57
C MET A 1 4.03 46.21 -49.86
N SER A 2 4.17 46.96 -48.77
CA SER A 2 5.46 47.03 -48.06
C SER A 2 5.72 45.71 -47.33
N ARG A 3 6.97 45.24 -47.32
CA ARG A 3 7.38 44.02 -46.61
C ARG A 3 7.02 44.07 -45.12
N SER A 4 7.01 45.27 -44.54
CA SER A 4 6.57 45.52 -43.17
C SER A 4 5.07 45.27 -42.96
N SER A 5 4.22 45.60 -43.93
CA SER A 5 2.78 45.33 -43.85
C SER A 5 2.49 43.83 -43.87
N VAL A 6 3.18 43.08 -44.75
CA VAL A 6 3.04 41.62 -44.86
C VAL A 6 3.52 40.92 -43.57
N SER A 7 4.60 41.39 -42.96
CA SER A 7 5.06 40.82 -41.68
C SER A 7 4.06 41.02 -40.54
N ARG A 8 3.40 42.20 -40.48
CA ARG A 8 2.41 42.53 -39.45
C ARG A 8 1.15 41.70 -39.61
N THR A 9 0.69 41.47 -40.84
CA THR A 9 -0.49 40.64 -41.09
C THR A 9 -0.23 39.18 -40.72
N LEU A 10 0.96 38.63 -41.02
CA LEU A 10 1.31 37.26 -40.64
C LEU A 10 1.36 37.07 -39.12
N VAL A 11 1.95 38.01 -38.39
CA VAL A 11 2.00 37.96 -36.91
C VAL A 11 0.59 37.99 -36.31
N LEU A 12 -0.29 38.85 -36.83
CA LEU A 12 -1.68 38.93 -36.35
C LEU A 12 -2.46 37.64 -36.63
N VAL A 13 -2.25 37.02 -37.79
CA VAL A 13 -2.91 35.75 -38.14
C VAL A 13 -2.44 34.63 -37.21
N ILE A 14 -1.13 34.52 -36.96
CA ILE A 14 -0.58 33.50 -36.05
C ILE A 14 -1.13 33.68 -34.63
N LEU A 15 -1.12 34.91 -34.13
CA LEU A 15 -1.64 35.24 -32.80
C LEU A 15 -3.14 34.86 -32.69
N PHE A 16 -3.93 35.19 -33.71
CA PHE A 16 -5.34 34.84 -33.76
C PHE A 16 -5.57 33.32 -33.73
N VAL A 17 -4.82 32.56 -34.52
CA VAL A 17 -4.89 31.08 -34.54
C VAL A 17 -4.54 30.50 -33.16
N CYS A 18 -3.48 31.01 -32.51
CA CYS A 18 -3.11 30.58 -31.16
C CYS A 18 -4.21 30.85 -30.14
N LEU A 19 -4.81 32.04 -30.16
CA LEU A 19 -5.92 32.38 -29.27
C LEU A 19 -7.15 31.50 -29.50
N CYS A 20 -7.51 31.24 -30.76
CA CYS A 20 -8.61 30.33 -31.09
C CYS A 20 -8.35 28.91 -30.54
N HIS A 21 -7.11 28.44 -30.59
CA HIS A 21 -6.74 27.12 -30.08
C HIS A 21 -6.89 27.02 -28.56
N VAL A 22 -6.47 28.06 -27.82
CA VAL A 22 -6.61 28.11 -26.35
C VAL A 22 -8.09 28.12 -25.95
N VAL A 23 -8.90 28.97 -26.59
CA VAL A 23 -10.35 29.08 -26.31
C VAL A 23 -11.11 27.79 -26.64
N LEU A 24 -10.69 27.05 -27.67
CA LEU A 24 -11.27 25.73 -27.97
C LEU A 24 -10.79 24.66 -26.99
N SER A 25 -9.53 24.72 -26.55
CA SER A 25 -8.95 23.73 -25.63
C SER A 25 -9.58 23.77 -24.24
N ASP A 26 -10.05 24.94 -23.78
CA ASP A 26 -10.75 25.09 -22.50
C ASP A 26 -12.14 24.43 -22.47
N LYS A 27 -12.69 24.01 -23.63
CA LYS A 27 -13.99 23.28 -23.66
C LYS A 27 -13.85 21.81 -23.30
N SER A 28 -12.64 21.29 -23.13
CA SER A 28 -12.39 19.96 -22.56
C SER A 28 -12.47 20.00 -21.03
N PHE A 29 -13.58 20.51 -20.49
CA PHE A 29 -13.90 20.32 -19.08
C PHE A 29 -13.99 18.82 -18.83
N LEU A 30 -13.05 18.32 -18.04
CA LEU A 30 -13.00 16.95 -17.54
C LEU A 30 -14.37 16.59 -16.98
N HIS A 31 -15.14 15.79 -17.74
CA HIS A 31 -16.41 15.25 -17.29
C HIS A 31 -16.12 14.23 -16.18
N ARG A 32 -15.94 14.73 -14.95
CA ARG A 32 -15.79 13.89 -13.77
C ARG A 32 -17.12 13.19 -13.55
N GLN A 33 -17.22 11.96 -14.06
CA GLN A 33 -18.31 11.06 -13.75
C GLN A 33 -18.40 10.92 -12.23
N LYS A 34 -19.50 11.41 -11.63
CA LYS A 34 -19.76 11.18 -10.21
C LYS A 34 -20.00 9.69 -10.04
N ARG A 35 -19.04 8.99 -9.44
CA ARG A 35 -19.20 7.61 -8.98
C ARG A 35 -20.29 7.62 -7.90
N GLY A 36 -21.54 7.42 -8.31
CA GLY A 36 -22.67 7.37 -7.39
C GLY A 36 -22.52 6.24 -6.38
N PHE A 37 -23.21 6.38 -5.25
CA PHE A 37 -23.39 5.28 -4.31
C PHE A 37 -24.18 4.20 -5.04
N ARG A 38 -23.51 3.09 -5.40
CA ARG A 38 -24.19 1.94 -6.01
C ARG A 38 -25.15 1.41 -4.94
N GLY A 39 -26.44 1.68 -5.10
CA GLY A 39 -27.51 1.40 -4.13
C GLY A 39 -27.75 -0.09 -3.85
N ASP A 40 -26.78 -0.93 -4.18
CA ASP A 40 -26.87 -2.37 -4.12
C ASP A 40 -25.63 -2.91 -3.37
N ALA A 41 -25.44 -2.42 -2.16
CA ALA A 41 -24.45 -2.95 -1.23
C ALA A 41 -24.76 -4.43 -0.89
N ALA A 42 -26.04 -4.83 -0.97
CA ALA A 42 -26.50 -6.19 -0.72
C ALA A 42 -26.00 -7.18 -1.80
N THR A 43 -25.97 -6.82 -3.08
CA THR A 43 -25.46 -7.73 -4.13
C THR A 43 -23.96 -7.93 -4.10
N ARG A 44 -23.20 -7.11 -3.36
CA ARG A 44 -21.75 -7.31 -3.15
C ARG A 44 -21.40 -8.39 -2.14
N VAL A 45 -22.33 -8.76 -1.26
CA VAL A 45 -22.12 -9.79 -0.23
C VAL A 45 -22.64 -11.16 -0.70
N ALA A 46 -23.36 -11.21 -1.82
CA ALA A 46 -24.02 -12.43 -2.30
C ALA A 46 -23.09 -13.42 -3.02
N HIS A 47 -21.79 -13.15 -3.18
CA HIS A 47 -20.85 -14.06 -3.82
C HIS A 47 -19.95 -14.77 -2.80
N GLY A 48 -20.49 -15.83 -2.20
CA GLY A 48 -19.71 -16.99 -1.76
C GLY A 48 -19.13 -16.96 -0.35
N PHE A 49 -19.97 -16.96 0.68
CA PHE A 49 -19.61 -17.68 1.91
C PHE A 49 -19.67 -19.18 1.62
N GLY A 50 -18.59 -19.72 1.06
CA GLY A 50 -18.42 -21.16 0.88
C GLY A 50 -18.37 -21.84 2.24
N LYS A 51 -19.39 -22.65 2.54
CA LYS A 51 -19.31 -23.66 3.61
C LYS A 51 -18.12 -24.56 3.31
N ARG A 52 -17.08 -24.49 4.14
CA ARG A 52 -16.00 -25.48 4.12
C ARG A 52 -16.42 -26.61 5.04
N ASP A 53 -16.97 -27.67 4.46
CA ASP A 53 -17.15 -28.93 5.14
C ASP A 53 -15.76 -29.54 5.37
N TYR A 54 -15.24 -29.42 6.59
CA TYR A 54 -14.01 -30.11 7.00
C TYR A 54 -14.37 -31.53 7.41
N LEU A 55 -14.69 -32.38 6.44
CA LEU A 55 -14.75 -33.81 6.71
C LEU A 55 -14.32 -34.61 5.49
N ASN A 56 -13.09 -35.10 5.58
CA ASN A 56 -12.55 -36.30 4.97
C ASN A 56 -12.71 -36.47 3.46
N SER A 57 -11.61 -36.26 2.73
CA SER A 57 -11.18 -37.21 1.69
C SER A 57 -9.68 -37.07 1.37
N ARG A 58 -8.93 -38.04 1.92
CA ARG A 58 -7.74 -38.71 1.36
C ARG A 58 -6.37 -38.38 2.00
N PRO A 59 -5.58 -39.43 2.37
CA PRO A 59 -4.30 -39.29 3.06
C PRO A 59 -3.16 -39.12 2.05
N GLU A 60 -2.14 -38.36 2.46
CA GLU A 60 -0.71 -38.77 2.46
C GLU A 60 0.17 -37.53 2.74
N SER A 61 1.11 -37.71 3.67
CA SER A 61 2.22 -36.80 4.02
C SER A 61 1.91 -35.46 4.70
N SER A 62 1.61 -35.48 6.00
CA SER A 62 2.18 -34.46 6.90
C SER A 62 2.12 -34.93 8.34
N LEU A 63 3.26 -34.73 9.01
CA LEU A 63 3.66 -35.42 10.23
C LEU A 63 2.74 -35.15 11.41
N GLN A 64 2.32 -36.27 11.97
CA GLN A 64 1.58 -36.44 13.19
C GLN A 64 2.54 -36.33 14.37
N TYR A 65 2.38 -35.29 15.19
CA TYR A 65 2.94 -35.27 16.54
C TYR A 65 1.80 -35.15 17.54
N THR A 66 1.26 -36.33 17.86
CA THR A 66 0.47 -36.62 19.05
C THR A 66 1.34 -36.48 20.31
N LEU A 67 0.89 -35.64 21.24
CA LEU A 67 1.37 -35.58 22.63
C LEU A 67 1.28 -36.96 23.30
N GLY A 68 2.37 -37.40 23.91
CA GLY A 68 2.33 -38.46 24.93
C GLY A 68 3.63 -39.26 25.08
N ALA A 69 4.62 -38.72 25.83
CA ALA A 69 5.50 -39.46 26.74
C ALA A 69 6.60 -38.54 27.31
N ALA A 70 6.48 -38.25 28.60
CA ALA A 70 7.49 -37.97 29.62
C ALA A 70 8.95 -37.62 29.19
N ASP A 71 9.44 -36.43 29.55
CA ASP A 71 10.36 -36.26 30.71
C ASP A 71 10.83 -34.79 30.89
N ASN A 72 10.41 -34.19 32.01
CA ASN A 72 11.05 -33.17 32.86
C ASN A 72 11.82 -31.98 32.24
N SER A 73 11.21 -30.78 32.18
CA SER A 73 11.81 -29.52 32.70
C SER A 73 10.74 -28.40 32.80
N PRO A 74 10.87 -27.42 33.72
CA PRO A 74 9.72 -26.70 34.27
C PRO A 74 9.39 -25.36 33.60
N HIS A 75 8.09 -25.12 33.50
CA HIS A 75 7.40 -23.86 33.78
C HIS A 75 7.47 -22.68 32.78
N SER A 76 6.32 -22.55 32.08
CA SER A 76 5.45 -21.37 32.08
C SER A 76 5.77 -20.19 31.15
N LEU A 77 5.09 -20.19 29.99
CA LEU A 77 4.29 -19.08 29.39
C LEU A 77 4.06 -19.24 27.87
N GLU A 78 4.23 -20.43 27.30
CA GLU A 78 4.27 -20.59 25.83
C GLU A 78 2.93 -20.94 25.16
N ASP A 79 1.84 -21.12 25.92
CA ASP A 79 0.56 -21.64 25.41
C ASP A 79 -0.50 -20.57 25.13
N ILE A 80 -0.09 -19.30 24.90
CA ILE A 80 -1.01 -18.20 24.47
C ILE A 80 -0.70 -17.70 23.05
N SER A 81 0.45 -18.05 22.47
CA SER A 81 0.85 -17.53 21.15
C SER A 81 0.43 -18.45 20.00
N ASP A 82 -0.88 -18.54 19.79
CA ASP A 82 -1.51 -18.87 18.50
C ASP A 82 -1.06 -17.85 17.43
N GLY A 83 0.18 -17.95 16.92
CA GLY A 83 0.72 -17.18 15.79
C GLY A 83 0.70 -15.64 15.89
N THR A 84 0.24 -15.07 17.00
CA THR A 84 -0.15 -13.66 17.12
C THR A 84 0.95 -12.79 17.73
N LEU A 85 1.87 -13.39 18.48
CA LEU A 85 2.95 -12.68 19.17
C LEU A 85 4.29 -13.32 18.80
N MET A 86 5.27 -12.48 18.46
CA MET A 86 6.64 -12.91 18.18
C MET A 86 7.61 -12.21 19.13
N THR A 87 8.72 -12.87 19.47
CA THR A 87 9.78 -12.27 20.26
C THR A 87 10.56 -11.24 19.45
N VAL A 88 11.19 -10.27 20.12
CA VAL A 88 12.04 -9.26 19.47
C VAL A 88 13.21 -9.91 18.72
N ALA A 89 13.76 -11.00 19.25
CA ALA A 89 14.83 -11.76 18.60
C ALA A 89 14.37 -12.37 17.27
N ASN A 90 13.20 -13.01 17.25
CA ASN A 90 12.64 -13.59 16.03
C ASN A 90 12.29 -12.51 15.00
N PHE A 91 11.80 -11.35 15.45
CA PHE A 91 11.55 -10.22 14.57
C PHE A 91 12.85 -9.67 13.94
N ALA A 92 13.91 -9.53 14.74
CA ALA A 92 15.22 -9.11 14.24
C ALA A 92 15.76 -10.09 13.21
N GLU A 93 15.64 -11.39 13.45
CA GLU A 93 16.01 -12.42 12.48
C GLU A 93 15.21 -12.28 11.18
N LEU A 94 13.90 -12.03 11.24
CA LEU A 94 13.06 -11.78 10.05
C LEU A 94 13.52 -10.55 9.26
N LEU A 95 13.96 -9.48 9.92
CA LEU A 95 14.48 -8.29 9.24
C LEU A 95 15.80 -8.58 8.52
N THR A 96 16.66 -9.44 9.08
CA THR A 96 17.89 -9.87 8.40
C THR A 96 17.60 -10.74 7.18
N LYS A 97 16.60 -11.63 7.26
CA LYS A 97 16.18 -12.49 6.14
C LYS A 97 15.47 -11.70 5.03
N HIS A 98 14.76 -10.63 5.37
CA HIS A 98 14.00 -9.82 4.43
C HIS A 98 14.38 -8.34 4.49
N PRO A 99 15.45 -7.92 3.79
CA PRO A 99 15.94 -6.54 3.85
C PRO A 99 14.91 -5.51 3.35
N ASN A 100 14.01 -5.90 2.45
CA ASN A 100 12.93 -5.03 1.97
C ASN A 100 11.91 -4.70 3.06
N LEU A 101 11.65 -5.63 3.98
CA LEU A 101 10.78 -5.39 5.14
C LEU A 101 11.41 -4.36 6.07
N GLY A 102 12.71 -4.50 6.36
CA GLY A 102 13.46 -3.52 7.13
C GLY A 102 13.42 -2.13 6.51
N LYS A 103 13.66 -2.02 5.20
CA LYS A 103 13.55 -0.74 4.48
C LYS A 103 12.15 -0.13 4.56
N ALA A 104 11.10 -0.94 4.41
CA ALA A 104 9.72 -0.47 4.51
C ALA A 104 9.37 0.03 5.92
N LEU A 105 9.88 -0.64 6.96
CA LEU A 105 9.68 -0.21 8.35
C LEU A 105 10.44 1.07 8.66
N LEU A 106 11.70 1.17 8.24
CA LEU A 106 12.49 2.39 8.38
C LEU A 106 11.78 3.55 7.68
N LYS A 107 11.33 3.35 6.44
CA LYS A 107 10.58 4.35 5.68
C LYS A 107 9.26 4.75 6.33
N LYS A 108 8.61 3.85 7.08
CA LYS A 108 7.28 4.08 7.64
C LYS A 108 7.30 4.67 9.05
N PHE A 109 8.30 4.29 9.84
CA PHE A 109 8.32 4.56 11.28
C PHE A 109 9.51 5.41 11.73
N VAL A 110 10.58 5.49 10.94
CA VAL A 110 11.78 6.25 11.28
C VAL A 110 11.88 7.51 10.42
N ASP A 111 11.75 7.35 9.09
CA ASP A 111 11.65 8.44 8.11
C ASP A 111 10.28 9.13 8.27
N ILE A 112 10.25 10.25 9.00
CA ILE A 112 9.00 10.94 9.36
C ILE A 112 8.59 11.91 8.27
N ASP A 113 9.56 12.55 7.63
CA ASP A 113 9.32 13.52 6.56
C ASP A 113 9.17 12.85 5.17
N GLY A 114 9.57 11.58 5.05
CA GLY A 114 9.39 10.75 3.86
C GLY A 114 10.40 11.04 2.77
N ASP A 115 11.52 11.70 3.09
CA ASP A 115 12.53 12.12 2.12
C ASP A 115 13.46 10.95 1.69
N GLY A 116 13.37 9.80 2.37
CA GLY A 116 14.14 8.60 2.09
C GLY A 116 15.57 8.62 2.66
N LEU A 117 15.90 9.65 3.43
CA LEU A 117 17.08 9.74 4.29
C LEU A 117 16.63 9.54 5.74
N ILE A 118 17.59 9.28 6.63
CA ILE A 118 17.30 9.18 8.06
C ILE A 118 18.24 10.14 8.75
N SER A 119 17.67 11.21 9.30
CA SER A 119 18.42 12.16 10.11
C SER A 119 18.73 11.58 11.51
N THR A 120 19.76 12.11 12.17
CA THR A 120 20.08 11.72 13.55
C THR A 120 18.96 12.07 14.53
N GLU A 121 18.25 13.16 14.24
CA GLU A 121 17.12 13.62 15.05
C GLU A 121 15.94 12.65 14.98
N GLU A 122 15.67 12.06 13.81
CA GLU A 122 14.65 11.03 13.63
C GLU A 122 15.05 9.70 14.26
N LEU A 123 16.32 9.30 14.10
CA LEU A 123 16.81 8.02 14.60
C LEU A 123 16.74 7.93 16.14
N PHE A 124 17.04 9.04 16.83
CA PHE A 124 17.07 9.10 18.29
C PHE A 124 15.87 9.80 18.90
N ARG A 125 14.80 9.98 18.12
CA ARG A 125 13.60 10.65 18.62
C ARG A 125 13.08 9.92 19.87
N PRO A 126 12.87 10.62 21.00
CA PRO A 126 12.26 10.02 22.16
C PRO A 126 10.83 9.60 21.82
N VAL A 127 10.49 8.34 22.10
CA VAL A 127 9.12 7.86 21.95
C VAL A 127 8.26 8.61 22.96
N LEU A 128 7.49 9.59 22.47
CA LEU A 128 6.57 10.37 23.30
C LEU A 128 5.54 9.41 23.89
N LYS A 129 5.67 9.10 25.18
CA LYS A 129 4.64 8.38 25.94
C LYS A 129 3.44 9.33 26.07
N LYS A 130 2.32 8.93 25.49
CA LYS A 130 1.04 9.63 25.60
C LYS A 130 0.32 9.21 26.88
#